data_AF-A0A1R3U0G2-F1
#
_entry.id   AF-A0A1R3U0G2-F1
#
_cell.length_a   1.000
_cell.length_b   1.000
_cell.length_c   1.000
_cell.angle_alpha   90.00
_cell.angle_beta   90.00
_cell.angle_gamma   90.00
#
_symmetry.space_group_name_H-M   'P 1'
#
loop_
_entity.id
_entity.type
_entity.pdbx_description
1 polymer ?
#
loop_
_entity_poly.entity_id
_entity_poly.type
_entity_poly.pdbx_seq_one_letter_code
_entity_poly.pdbx_strand_id
1 'polypeptide(L)'
;MDEQKHALTLTGPAKVNGIHEPAGRTVTVSATLALQLAASGAINPDLAAQLSKALDLSDTLLESDFQEAVEDAAAGRIELLGVDHMLEIATLENQLFDLSRELAESSTAVATSLSDLNTARQRVTELERQIEQAPSITTLTADLANAVNRAVTAETASAEISGDLAAEKAARAEAERKLADATAPKPAKTAK
;
A
#
# COMPACT_ATOMS: atom_id res chain seq x y z
N MET A 1 -49.53 -34.23 -53.82
CA MET A 1 -49.55 -35.15 -52.66
C MET A 1 -50.98 -35.19 -52.19
N ASP A 2 -51.73 -36.25 -52.51
CA ASP A 2 -53.08 -36.39 -51.97
C ASP A 2 -52.94 -36.67 -50.47
N GLU A 3 -53.42 -35.74 -49.64
CA GLU A 3 -53.42 -35.94 -48.18
C GLU A 3 -54.25 -37.18 -47.86
N GLN A 4 -53.58 -38.24 -47.43
CA GLN A 4 -54.25 -39.43 -46.92
C GLN A 4 -55.08 -39.01 -45.70
N LYS A 5 -56.40 -39.14 -45.84
CA LYS A 5 -57.34 -38.81 -44.77
C LYS A 5 -57.70 -40.09 -44.01
N HIS A 6 -57.66 -40.01 -42.68
CA HIS A 6 -57.95 -41.12 -41.78
C HIS A 6 -59.27 -40.86 -41.06
N ALA A 7 -60.15 -41.87 -41.02
CA ALA A 7 -61.37 -41.84 -40.21
C ALA A 7 -61.04 -42.28 -38.78
N LEU A 8 -61.24 -41.39 -37.81
CA LEU A 8 -60.91 -41.60 -36.39
C LEU A 8 -62.12 -41.32 -35.52
N THR A 9 -62.35 -42.16 -34.53
CA THR A 9 -63.41 -41.96 -33.54
C THR A 9 -62.86 -41.18 -32.35
N LEU A 10 -63.53 -40.07 -32.03
CA LEU A 10 -63.14 -39.21 -30.91
C LEU A 10 -63.48 -39.88 -29.58
N THR A 11 -62.51 -39.97 -28.67
CA THR A 11 -62.68 -40.43 -27.29
C THR A 11 -63.08 -39.30 -26.35
N GLY A 12 -62.94 -38.04 -26.77
CA GLY A 12 -63.33 -36.85 -26.03
C GLY A 12 -63.81 -35.73 -26.97
N PRO A 13 -64.47 -34.67 -26.44
CA PRO A 13 -64.89 -33.53 -27.25
C PRO A 13 -63.68 -32.81 -27.83
N ALA A 14 -63.69 -32.55 -29.13
CA ALA A 14 -62.54 -31.96 -29.82
C ALA A 14 -62.97 -31.03 -30.95
N LYS A 15 -62.09 -30.08 -31.28
CA LYS A 15 -62.30 -29.17 -32.40
C LYS A 15 -61.62 -29.71 -33.64
N VAL A 16 -62.40 -30.06 -34.65
CA VAL A 16 -61.92 -30.65 -35.91
C VAL A 16 -62.34 -29.73 -37.05
N ASN A 17 -61.37 -29.23 -37.84
CA ASN A 17 -61.61 -28.30 -38.95
C ASN A 17 -62.48 -27.08 -38.57
N GLY A 18 -62.33 -26.59 -37.34
CA GLY A 18 -63.07 -25.42 -36.84
C GLY A 18 -64.40 -25.73 -36.13
N ILE A 19 -64.90 -26.97 -36.19
CA ILE A 19 -66.18 -27.40 -35.61
C ILE A 19 -65.93 -28.22 -34.33
N HIS A 20 -66.70 -27.97 -33.28
CA HIS A 20 -66.66 -28.79 -32.06
C HIS A 20 -67.49 -30.05 -32.25
N GLU A 21 -66.82 -31.19 -32.28
CA GLU A 21 -67.42 -32.50 -32.43
C GLU A 21 -67.50 -33.20 -31.05
N PRO A 22 -68.65 -33.83 -30.72
CA PRO A 22 -68.81 -34.54 -29.45
C PRO A 22 -68.01 -35.86 -29.43
N ALA A 23 -67.75 -36.37 -28.22
CA ALA A 23 -67.16 -37.70 -28.04
C ALA A 23 -68.02 -38.78 -28.71
N GLY A 24 -67.38 -39.82 -29.24
CA GLY A 24 -68.02 -40.92 -29.96
C GLY A 24 -68.28 -40.65 -31.45
N ARG A 25 -68.03 -39.42 -31.94
CA ARG A 25 -68.15 -39.09 -33.37
C ARG A 25 -66.93 -39.57 -34.15
N THR A 26 -67.15 -40.20 -35.30
CA THR A 26 -66.08 -40.48 -36.27
C THR A 26 -65.89 -39.29 -37.20
N VAL A 27 -64.67 -38.78 -37.25
CA VAL A 27 -64.25 -37.64 -38.06
C VAL A 27 -63.14 -38.06 -39.02
N THR A 28 -63.08 -37.43 -40.19
CA THR A 28 -62.05 -37.69 -41.18
C THR A 28 -61.03 -36.56 -41.15
N VAL A 29 -59.79 -36.88 -40.78
CA VAL A 29 -58.72 -35.90 -40.51
C VAL A 29 -57.43 -36.26 -41.25
N SER A 30 -56.58 -35.26 -41.48
CA SER A 30 -55.21 -35.50 -41.94
C SER A 30 -54.39 -36.19 -40.84
N ALA A 31 -53.29 -36.84 -41.22
CA ALA A 31 -52.42 -37.53 -40.28
C ALA A 31 -51.79 -36.58 -39.24
N THR A 32 -51.49 -35.34 -39.62
CA THR A 32 -51.00 -34.29 -38.71
C THR A 32 -52.06 -33.88 -37.68
N LEU A 33 -53.31 -33.69 -38.11
CA LEU A 33 -54.40 -33.36 -37.20
C LEU A 33 -54.74 -34.55 -36.28
N ALA A 34 -54.60 -35.78 -36.77
CA ALA A 34 -54.77 -36.99 -35.95
C ALA A 34 -53.77 -37.04 -34.77
N LEU A 35 -52.49 -36.73 -35.03
CA LEU A 35 -51.46 -36.63 -33.98
C LEU A 35 -51.78 -35.53 -32.96
N GLN A 36 -52.28 -34.37 -33.41
CA GLN A 36 -52.67 -33.29 -32.50
C GLN A 36 -53.86 -33.69 -31.62
N LEU A 37 -54.87 -34.36 -32.19
CA LEU A 37 -56.01 -34.89 -31.44
C LEU A 37 -55.59 -35.97 -30.43
N ALA A 38 -54.55 -36.75 -30.75
CA ALA A 38 -53.99 -37.70 -29.81
C ALA A 38 -53.27 -37.03 -28.64
N ALA A 39 -52.44 -36.02 -28.93
CA ALA A 39 -51.77 -35.24 -27.92
C ALA A 39 -52.77 -34.54 -26.97
N SER A 40 -53.94 -34.15 -27.49
CA SER A 40 -55.03 -33.59 -26.68
C SER A 40 -55.89 -34.64 -25.96
N GLY A 41 -55.59 -35.94 -26.08
CA GLY A 41 -56.36 -37.04 -25.48
C GLY A 41 -57.75 -37.25 -26.11
N ALA A 42 -58.00 -36.64 -27.27
CA ALA A 42 -59.27 -36.69 -27.98
C ALA A 42 -59.44 -37.94 -28.85
N ILE A 43 -58.39 -38.75 -29.04
CA ILE A 43 -58.45 -40.08 -29.66
C ILE A 43 -57.66 -41.10 -28.84
N ASN A 44 -57.83 -42.39 -29.14
CA ASN A 44 -57.11 -43.47 -28.46
C ASN A 44 -55.58 -43.34 -28.65
N PRO A 45 -54.78 -43.30 -27.57
CA PRO A 45 -53.32 -43.18 -27.62
C PRO A 45 -52.62 -44.33 -28.38
N ASP A 46 -53.19 -45.53 -28.40
CA ASP A 46 -52.62 -46.66 -29.15
C ASP A 46 -52.68 -46.44 -30.67
N LEU A 47 -53.76 -45.81 -31.14
CA LEU A 47 -53.95 -45.45 -32.53
C LEU A 47 -53.01 -44.30 -32.93
N ALA A 48 -52.76 -43.38 -32.01
CA ALA A 48 -51.80 -42.30 -32.19
C ALA A 48 -50.35 -42.80 -32.33
N ALA A 49 -49.96 -43.79 -31.52
CA ALA A 49 -48.64 -44.40 -31.61
C ALA A 49 -48.44 -45.13 -32.94
N GLN A 50 -49.49 -45.74 -33.49
CA GLN A 50 -49.46 -46.35 -34.83
C GLN A 50 -49.31 -45.30 -35.94
N LEU A 51 -50.04 -44.19 -35.85
CA LEU A 51 -49.93 -43.08 -36.81
C LEU A 51 -48.57 -42.38 -36.72
N SER A 52 -48.02 -42.20 -35.52
CA SER A 52 -46.69 -41.63 -35.30
C SER A 52 -45.57 -42.52 -35.85
N LYS A 53 -45.73 -43.85 -35.82
CA LYS A 53 -44.77 -44.79 -36.43
C LYS A 53 -44.89 -44.82 -37.96
N ALA A 54 -46.06 -44.46 -38.50
CA ALA A 54 -46.30 -44.41 -39.94
C ALA A 54 -45.84 -43.07 -40.56
N LEU A 55 -45.79 -41.99 -39.77
CA LEU A 55 -45.13 -40.75 -40.14
C LEU A 55 -43.64 -40.84 -39.83
N ASP A 56 -42.87 -41.25 -40.83
CA ASP A 56 -41.43 -41.15 -40.78
C ASP A 56 -41.00 -39.68 -40.86
N LEU A 57 -40.74 -39.07 -39.69
CA LEU A 57 -40.22 -37.70 -39.57
C LEU A 57 -38.70 -37.64 -39.62
N SER A 58 -38.01 -38.78 -39.76
CA SER A 58 -36.54 -38.82 -39.82
C SER A 58 -35.96 -38.22 -41.10
N ASP A 59 -36.81 -37.91 -42.08
CA ASP A 59 -36.45 -37.33 -43.38
C ASP A 59 -36.77 -35.81 -43.48
N THR A 60 -37.03 -35.13 -42.35
CA THR A 60 -37.17 -33.67 -42.38
C THR A 60 -35.81 -33.00 -42.38
N LEU A 61 -35.40 -32.49 -43.55
CA LEU A 61 -34.21 -31.65 -43.80
C LEU A 61 -33.95 -30.55 -42.74
N LEU A 62 -34.99 -30.16 -41.98
CA LEU A 62 -34.93 -29.17 -40.91
C LEU A 62 -34.02 -29.57 -39.73
N GLU A 63 -33.91 -30.85 -39.38
CA GLU A 63 -33.14 -31.25 -38.17
C GLU A 63 -31.64 -30.98 -38.33
N SER A 64 -31.09 -31.23 -39.53
CA SER A 64 -29.69 -30.94 -39.86
C SER A 64 -29.39 -29.44 -39.83
N ASP A 65 -30.25 -28.61 -40.45
CA ASP A 65 -30.05 -27.16 -40.52
C ASP A 65 -30.15 -26.51 -39.12
N PHE A 66 -31.04 -27.02 -38.26
CA PHE A 66 -31.15 -26.55 -36.87
C PHE A 66 -29.92 -26.94 -36.04
N GLN A 67 -29.43 -28.16 -36.21
CA GLN A 67 -28.22 -28.63 -35.54
C GLN A 67 -27.00 -27.77 -35.93
N GLU A 68 -26.81 -27.54 -37.23
CA GLU A 68 -25.72 -26.70 -37.76
C GLU A 68 -25.82 -25.26 -37.25
N ALA A 69 -27.02 -24.66 -37.27
CA ALA A 69 -27.23 -23.30 -36.75
C ALA A 69 -26.95 -23.17 -35.24
N VAL A 70 -27.23 -24.21 -34.45
CA VAL A 70 -26.94 -24.24 -33.01
C VAL A 70 -25.44 -24.39 -32.76
N GLU A 71 -24.76 -25.24 -33.53
CA GLU A 71 -23.31 -25.44 -33.44
C GLU A 71 -22.54 -24.17 -33.83
N ASP A 72 -22.94 -23.50 -34.92
CA ASP A 72 -22.37 -22.20 -35.32
C ASP A 72 -22.61 -21.10 -34.27
N ALA A 73 -23.81 -21.03 -33.69
CA ALA A 73 -24.11 -20.07 -32.64
C ALA A 73 -23.32 -20.35 -31.35
N ALA A 74 -23.11 -21.63 -31.00
CA ALA A 74 -22.29 -22.03 -29.87
C ALA A 74 -20.82 -21.69 -30.11
N ALA A 75 -20.29 -22.00 -31.30
CA ALA A 75 -18.92 -21.66 -31.69
C ALA A 75 -18.66 -20.15 -31.64
N GLY A 76 -19.56 -19.34 -32.22
CA GLY A 76 -19.44 -17.88 -32.17
C GLY A 76 -19.51 -17.32 -30.76
N ARG A 77 -20.31 -17.92 -29.87
CA ARG A 77 -20.37 -17.50 -28.46
C ARG A 77 -19.13 -17.89 -27.67
N ILE A 78 -18.53 -19.05 -27.96
CA ILE A 78 -17.25 -19.46 -27.39
C ILE A 78 -16.13 -18.51 -27.82
N GLU A 79 -16.12 -18.10 -29.09
CA GLU A 79 -15.12 -17.16 -29.61
C GLU A 79 -15.21 -15.79 -28.91
N LEU A 80 -16.42 -15.23 -28.79
CA LEU A 80 -16.67 -13.99 -28.04
C LEU A 80 -16.22 -14.08 -26.59
N LEU A 81 -16.62 -15.14 -25.88
CA LEU A 81 -16.17 -15.38 -24.50
C LEU A 81 -14.65 -15.52 -24.40
N GLY A 82 -14.01 -16.14 -25.39
CA GLY A 82 -12.55 -16.25 -25.47
C GLY A 82 -11.87 -14.89 -25.60
N VAL A 83 -12.41 -14.01 -26.44
CA VAL A 83 -11.90 -12.63 -26.60
C VAL A 83 -12.09 -11.83 -25.31
N ASP A 84 -13.27 -11.88 -24.69
CA ASP A 84 -13.55 -11.18 -23.43
C ASP A 84 -12.62 -11.65 -22.31
N HIS A 85 -12.42 -12.97 -22.17
CA HIS A 85 -11.49 -13.51 -21.18
C HIS A 85 -10.04 -13.11 -21.45
N MET A 86 -9.59 -13.10 -22.72
CA MET A 86 -8.24 -12.63 -23.05
C MET A 86 -8.05 -11.16 -22.69
N LEU A 87 -9.06 -10.33 -22.92
CA LEU A 87 -9.04 -8.92 -22.53
C LEU A 87 -8.95 -8.79 -21.01
N GLU A 88 -9.78 -9.53 -20.27
CA GLU A 88 -9.77 -9.53 -18.81
C GLU A 88 -8.40 -9.98 -18.26
N ILE A 89 -7.83 -11.07 -18.78
CA ILE A 89 -6.49 -11.54 -18.40
C ILE A 89 -5.46 -10.44 -18.64
N ALA A 90 -5.45 -9.81 -19.82
CA ALA A 90 -4.51 -8.74 -20.12
C ALA A 90 -4.68 -7.54 -19.17
N THR A 91 -5.91 -7.20 -18.75
CA THR A 91 -6.12 -6.13 -17.77
C THR A 91 -5.61 -6.51 -16.38
N LEU A 92 -5.86 -7.74 -15.93
CA LEU A 92 -5.41 -8.24 -14.64
C LEU A 92 -3.89 -8.38 -14.59
N GLU A 93 -3.25 -8.80 -15.68
CA GLU A 93 -1.78 -8.88 -15.79
C GLU A 93 -1.13 -7.49 -15.68
N ASN A 94 -1.70 -6.48 -16.33
CA ASN A 94 -1.22 -5.10 -16.20
C ASN A 94 -1.38 -4.58 -14.76
N GLN A 95 -2.52 -4.85 -14.11
CA GLN A 95 -2.72 -4.49 -12.71
C GLN A 95 -1.75 -5.20 -11.78
N LEU A 96 -1.50 -6.50 -12.01
CA LEU A 96 -0.51 -7.28 -11.28
C LEU A 96 0.90 -6.72 -11.44
N PHE A 97 1.25 -6.28 -12.65
CA PHE A 97 2.54 -5.66 -12.94
C PHE A 97 2.70 -4.33 -12.19
N ASP A 98 1.71 -3.45 -12.25
CA ASP A 98 1.74 -2.17 -11.53
C ASP A 98 1.82 -2.38 -10.01
N LEU A 99 1.00 -3.27 -9.44
CA LEU A 99 1.05 -3.60 -8.01
C LEU A 99 2.41 -4.21 -7.60
N SER A 100 3.00 -5.04 -8.46
CA SER A 100 4.33 -5.62 -8.20
C SER A 100 5.41 -4.53 -8.20
N ARG A 101 5.30 -3.54 -9.09
CA ARG A 101 6.21 -2.39 -9.10
C ARG A 101 6.04 -1.54 -7.84
N GLU A 102 4.81 -1.19 -7.47
CA GLU A 102 4.51 -0.41 -6.27
C GLU A 102 5.00 -1.12 -4.99
N LEU A 103 4.84 -2.44 -4.92
CA LEU A 103 5.35 -3.24 -3.80
C LEU A 103 6.87 -3.19 -3.71
N ALA A 104 7.58 -3.28 -4.85
CA ALA A 104 9.04 -3.18 -4.89
C ALA A 104 9.52 -1.78 -4.47
N GLU A 105 8.89 -0.72 -4.98
CA GLU A 105 9.17 0.67 -4.61
C GLU A 105 8.91 0.91 -3.11
N SER A 106 7.77 0.45 -2.59
CA SER A 106 7.47 0.55 -1.17
C SER A 106 8.46 -0.24 -0.31
N SER A 107 8.86 -1.44 -0.74
CA SER A 107 9.82 -2.27 0.00
C SER A 107 11.19 -1.59 0.09
N THR A 108 11.67 -1.03 -1.02
CA THR A 108 12.92 -0.27 -1.05
C THR A 108 12.86 0.98 -0.18
N ALA A 109 11.76 1.75 -0.24
CA ALA A 109 11.57 2.92 0.61
C ALA A 109 11.56 2.58 2.12
N VAL A 110 10.93 1.47 2.51
CA VAL A 110 10.94 0.98 3.89
C VAL A 110 12.33 0.56 4.32
N ALA A 111 13.08 -0.15 3.46
CA ALA A 111 14.45 -0.56 3.76
C ALA A 111 15.38 0.64 3.98
N THR A 112 15.28 1.67 3.12
CA THR A 112 16.03 2.92 3.29
C THR A 112 15.64 3.63 4.57
N SER A 113 14.34 3.78 4.85
CA SER A 113 13.86 4.43 6.08
C SER A 113 14.34 3.72 7.35
N LEU A 114 14.40 2.39 7.32
CA LEU A 114 14.92 1.60 8.44
C LEU A 114 16.43 1.81 8.63
N SER A 115 17.19 1.90 7.53
CA SER A 115 18.62 2.23 7.58
C SER A 115 18.84 3.62 8.20
N ASP A 116 18.11 4.63 7.73
CA ASP A 116 18.21 6.00 8.24
C ASP A 116 17.85 6.08 9.73
N LEU A 117 16.81 5.37 10.16
CA LEU A 117 16.41 5.28 11.56
C LEU A 117 17.52 4.67 12.42
N ASN A 118 18.18 3.62 11.94
CA ASN A 118 19.30 3.00 12.65
C ASN A 118 20.49 3.96 12.76
N THR A 119 20.82 4.70 11.70
CA THR A 119 21.86 5.74 11.75
C THR A 119 21.50 6.85 12.73
N ALA A 120 20.25 7.33 12.72
CA ALA A 120 19.78 8.34 13.66
C ALA A 120 19.86 7.83 15.11
N ARG A 121 19.47 6.57 15.36
CA ARG A 121 19.54 5.94 16.68
C ARG A 121 20.99 5.85 17.18
N GLN A 122 21.92 5.44 16.33
CA GLN A 122 23.35 5.43 16.68
C GLN A 122 23.86 6.83 17.02
N ARG A 123 23.40 7.85 16.29
CA ARG A 123 23.78 9.24 16.56
C ARG A 123 23.25 9.72 17.91
N VAL A 124 22.01 9.36 18.27
CA VAL A 124 21.45 9.68 19.59
C VAL A 124 22.26 9.03 20.70
N THR A 125 22.56 7.73 20.59
CA THR A 125 23.39 7.03 21.60
C THR A 125 24.78 7.66 21.74
N GLU A 126 25.39 8.08 20.64
CA GLU A 126 26.68 8.78 20.69
C GLU A 126 26.58 10.16 21.35
N LEU A 127 25.51 10.92 21.08
CA LEU A 127 25.27 12.21 21.74
C LEU A 127 24.99 12.04 23.24
N GLU A 128 24.22 11.02 23.64
CA GLU A 128 23.97 10.69 25.05
C GLU A 128 25.30 10.39 25.77
N ARG A 129 26.17 9.59 25.14
CA ARG A 129 27.52 9.31 25.67
C ARG A 129 28.37 10.57 25.81
N GLN A 130 28.32 11.47 24.83
CA GLN A 130 29.06 12.75 24.90
C GLN A 130 28.54 13.65 26.03
N ILE A 131 27.24 13.68 26.26
CA ILE A 131 26.62 14.42 27.37
C ILE A 131 27.06 13.83 28.71
N GLU A 132 27.09 12.51 28.85
CA GLU A 132 27.52 11.84 30.08
C GLU A 132 29.02 12.07 30.38
N GLN A 133 29.85 12.15 29.35
CA GLN A 133 31.29 12.42 29.49
C GLN A 133 31.62 13.89 29.67
N ALA A 134 30.69 14.81 29.40
CA ALA A 134 30.94 16.23 29.57
C ALA A 134 31.15 16.55 31.05
N PRO A 135 32.16 17.37 31.41
CA PRO A 135 32.37 17.77 32.79
C PRO A 135 31.11 18.45 33.32
N SER A 136 30.65 18.00 34.48
CA SER A 136 29.46 18.56 35.10
C SER A 136 29.63 20.05 35.35
N ILE A 137 28.53 20.80 35.33
CA ILE A 137 28.52 22.21 35.71
C ILE A 137 29.15 22.40 37.09
N THR A 138 28.93 21.46 38.01
CA THR A 138 29.54 21.48 39.34
C THR A 138 31.07 21.41 39.30
N THR A 139 31.64 20.53 38.45
CA THR A 139 33.08 20.40 38.24
C THR A 139 33.66 21.71 37.68
N LEU A 140 33.05 22.24 36.61
CA LEU A 140 33.49 23.49 35.99
C LEU A 140 33.38 24.68 36.95
N THR A 141 32.34 24.71 37.79
CA THR A 141 32.15 25.76 38.81
C THR A 141 33.22 25.68 39.90
N ALA A 142 33.57 24.46 40.33
CA ALA A 142 34.64 24.25 41.29
C ALA A 142 36.01 24.66 40.71
N ASP A 143 36.29 24.31 39.46
CA ASP A 143 37.52 24.71 38.77
C ASP A 143 37.61 26.23 38.60
N LEU A 144 36.50 26.89 38.26
CA LEU A 144 36.42 28.34 38.19
C LEU A 144 36.67 28.99 39.56
N ALA A 145 36.04 28.50 40.62
CA ALA A 145 36.25 29.01 41.97
C ALA A 145 37.72 28.86 42.41
N ASN A 146 38.34 27.72 42.09
CA ASN A 146 39.76 27.48 42.35
C ASN A 146 40.66 28.44 41.56
N ALA A 147 40.35 28.70 40.29
CA ALA A 147 41.09 29.65 39.46
C ALA A 147 40.97 31.08 40.00
N VAL A 148 39.77 31.50 40.39
CA VAL A 148 39.53 32.81 41.02
C VAL A 148 40.33 32.95 42.31
N ASN A 149 40.32 31.95 43.19
CA ASN A 149 41.08 31.98 44.45
C ASN A 149 42.60 32.09 44.22
N ARG A 150 43.12 31.41 43.18
CA ARG A 150 44.53 31.54 42.78
C ARG A 150 44.86 32.94 42.27
N ALA A 151 43.97 33.52 41.46
CA ALA A 151 44.14 34.89 40.96
C ALA A 151 44.17 35.91 42.11
N VAL A 152 43.24 35.82 43.06
CA VAL A 152 43.21 36.70 44.25
C VAL A 152 44.48 36.55 45.10
N THR A 153 44.93 35.31 45.31
CA THR A 153 46.19 35.05 46.04
C THR A 153 47.39 35.69 45.33
N ALA A 154 47.46 35.56 44.00
CA ALA A 154 48.53 36.14 43.20
C ALA A 154 48.51 37.68 43.21
N GLU A 155 47.33 38.29 43.13
CA GLU A 155 47.15 39.75 43.23
C GLU A 155 47.58 40.27 44.60
N THR A 156 47.20 39.58 45.68
CA THR A 156 47.58 39.94 47.05
C THR A 156 49.10 39.88 47.22
N ALA A 157 49.73 38.79 46.80
CA ALA A 157 51.19 38.65 46.87
C ALA A 157 51.90 39.71 46.00
N SER A 158 51.37 40.04 44.83
CA SER A 158 51.92 41.11 43.99
C SER A 158 51.81 42.48 44.65
N ALA A 159 50.73 42.75 45.39
CA ALA A 159 50.55 43.99 46.13
C ALA A 159 51.53 44.09 47.31
N GLU A 160 51.74 42.98 48.04
CA GLU A 160 52.74 42.90 49.12
C GLU A 160 54.16 43.15 48.60
N ILE A 161 54.57 42.46 47.53
CA ILE A 161 55.89 42.67 46.90
C ILE A 161 56.08 44.11 46.43
N SER A 162 55.03 44.71 45.85
CA SER A 162 55.06 46.12 45.42
C SER A 162 55.25 47.07 46.62
N GLY A 163 54.58 46.78 47.74
CA GLY A 163 54.74 47.50 49.00
C GLY A 163 56.15 47.39 49.58
N ASP A 164 56.68 46.17 49.67
CA ASP A 164 58.04 45.90 50.16
C ASP A 164 59.10 46.61 49.31
N LEU A 165 58.95 46.56 47.98
CA LEU A 165 59.85 47.26 47.07
C LEU A 165 59.81 48.79 47.26
N ALA A 166 58.62 49.36 47.51
CA ALA A 166 58.49 50.79 47.79
C ALA A 166 59.17 51.16 49.12
N ALA A 167 58.98 50.34 50.16
CA ALA A 167 59.63 50.53 51.45
C ALA A 167 61.15 50.43 51.35
N GLU A 168 61.68 49.44 50.62
CA GLU A 168 63.11 49.28 50.40
C GLU A 168 63.71 50.46 49.62
N LYS A 169 63.04 50.94 48.58
CA LYS A 169 63.44 52.15 47.85
C LYS A 169 63.49 53.38 48.75
N ALA A 170 62.51 53.55 49.64
CA ALA A 170 62.48 54.66 50.60
C ALA A 170 63.62 54.55 51.63
N ALA A 171 63.84 53.37 52.19
CA ALA A 171 64.92 53.11 53.14
C ALA A 171 66.30 53.35 52.53
N ARG A 172 66.50 52.91 51.27
CA ARG A 172 67.73 53.17 50.52
C ARG A 172 67.95 54.66 50.27
N ALA A 173 66.90 55.39 49.85
CA ALA A 173 67.00 56.84 49.65
C ALA A 173 67.33 57.59 50.95
N GLU A 174 66.79 57.15 52.09
CA GLU A 174 67.13 57.71 53.40
C GLU A 174 68.58 57.41 53.81
N ALA A 175 69.05 56.17 53.58
CA ALA A 175 70.43 55.78 53.84
C ALA A 175 71.42 56.59 52.98
N GLU A 176 71.11 56.78 51.69
CA GLU A 176 71.90 57.62 50.77
C GLU A 176 71.95 59.09 51.24
N ARG A 177 70.83 59.66 51.72
CA ARG A 177 70.82 61.01 52.33
C ARG A 177 71.72 61.09 53.57
N LYS A 178 71.61 60.13 54.48
CA LYS A 178 72.45 60.09 55.70
C LYS A 178 73.94 59.98 55.37
N LEU A 179 74.30 59.21 54.34
CA LEU A 179 75.69 59.09 53.89
C LEU A 179 76.21 60.41 53.28
N ALA A 180 75.38 61.10 52.49
CA ALA A 180 75.72 62.41 51.94
C ALA A 180 75.93 63.45 53.06
N ASP A 181 75.07 63.48 54.07
CA ASP A 181 75.21 64.39 55.22
C ASP A 181 76.46 64.10 56.06
N ALA A 182 76.82 62.82 56.22
CA ALA A 182 78.03 62.41 56.96
C ALA A 182 79.33 62.72 56.21
N THR A 183 79.29 62.84 54.89
CA THR A 183 80.46 63.13 54.03
C THR A 183 80.60 64.61 53.67
N ALA A 184 79.65 65.47 54.07
CA ALA A 184 79.75 66.91 53.91
C ALA A 184 80.89 67.49 54.79
N PRO A 185 81.83 68.28 54.22
CA PRO A 185 82.97 68.80 54.97
C PRO A 185 82.51 69.73 56.10
N LYS A 186 82.98 69.46 57.32
CA LYS A 186 82.75 70.29 58.50
C LYS A 186 83.11 71.75 58.15
N PRO A 187 82.21 72.74 58.34
CA PRO A 187 82.51 74.12 57.99
C PRO A 187 83.75 74.56 58.75
N ALA A 188 84.78 74.97 58.01
CA ALA A 188 86.03 75.47 58.55
C ALA A 188 85.68 76.64 59.49
N LYS A 189 86.03 76.50 60.78
CA LYS A 189 85.99 77.62 61.72
C LYS A 189 86.94 78.70 61.20
N THR A 190 86.39 79.75 60.62
CA THR A 190 87.07 81.02 60.43
C THR A 190 87.26 81.66 61.81
N ALA A 191 88.41 81.39 62.43
CA ALA A 191 88.89 82.19 63.55
C ALA A 191 89.71 83.36 63.00
N LYS A 192 89.23 84.57 63.31
CA LYS A 192 89.93 85.85 63.16
C LYS A 192 91.08 85.96 64.15
#